data_AF-A0A1A9G691-F1
#
_entry.id   AF-A0A1A9G691-F1
#
_cell.length_a   1.000
_cell.length_b   1.000
_cell.length_c   1.000
_cell.angle_alpha   90.00
_cell.angle_beta   90.00
_cell.angle_gamma   90.00
#
_symmetry.space_group_name_H-M   'P 1'
#
loop_
_entity.id
_entity.type
_entity.pdbx_description
1 polymer ?
#
loop_
_entity_poly.entity_id
_entity_poly.type
_entity_poly.pdbx_seq_one_letter_code
_entity_poly.pdbx_strand_id
1 'polypeptide(L)'
;MAAAAAALASCASSETTSTATVNAGANRADVYPDITAIVSAETQQMSDEEAASYSARLTALSGSRRSGAISEAEYRRQLAELQALRDGHGKAALSQIEKTN
;
A
#
# COMPACT_ATOMS: atom_id res chain seq x y z
N MET A 1 -49.94 -12.95 21.60
CA MET A 1 -50.05 -12.18 22.86
C MET A 1 -48.67 -12.20 23.52
N ALA A 2 -48.00 -11.05 23.63
CA ALA A 2 -46.91 -10.66 24.56
C ALA A 2 -45.73 -11.64 24.78
N ALA A 3 -44.47 -11.24 24.95
CA ALA A 3 -43.76 -9.97 25.01
C ALA A 3 -42.25 -10.30 24.91
N ALA A 4 -41.45 -9.28 24.62
CA ALA A 4 -40.00 -9.33 24.54
C ALA A 4 -39.31 -9.71 25.86
N ALA A 5 -38.15 -10.35 25.75
CA ALA A 5 -37.00 -10.11 26.64
C ALA A 5 -35.71 -10.42 25.86
N ALA A 6 -35.12 -9.39 25.28
CA ALA A 6 -33.77 -9.45 24.71
C ALA A 6 -32.77 -9.48 25.88
N ALA A 7 -32.19 -10.64 26.16
CA ALA A 7 -31.09 -10.77 27.09
C ALA A 7 -29.79 -10.38 26.35
N LEU A 8 -29.37 -9.14 26.54
CA LEU A 8 -28.00 -8.69 26.28
C LEU A 8 -27.13 -9.22 27.43
N ALA A 9 -26.35 -10.27 27.20
CA ALA A 9 -25.33 -10.68 28.17
C ALA A 9 -24.13 -11.37 27.49
N SER A 10 -23.08 -10.56 27.43
CA SER A 10 -21.66 -10.89 27.28
C SER A 10 -21.27 -11.86 26.15
N CYS A 11 -20.80 -11.29 25.06
CA CYS A 11 -19.55 -11.79 24.46
C CYS A 11 -18.48 -11.81 25.57
N ALA A 12 -18.36 -12.93 26.27
CA ALA A 12 -17.13 -13.30 26.92
C ALA A 12 -16.12 -13.53 25.78
N SER A 13 -15.46 -12.45 25.36
CA SER A 13 -14.22 -12.56 24.62
C SER A 13 -13.25 -13.23 25.58
N SER A 14 -13.12 -14.55 25.46
CA SER A 14 -11.93 -15.24 25.92
C SER A 14 -10.75 -14.41 25.45
N GLU A 15 -9.93 -13.95 26.38
CA GLU A 15 -8.65 -13.31 26.10
C GLU A 15 -7.76 -14.35 25.39
N THR A 16 -8.01 -14.56 24.10
CA THR A 16 -6.91 -14.83 23.18
C THR A 16 -6.02 -13.63 23.32
N THR A 17 -4.92 -13.78 24.05
CA THR A 17 -3.74 -12.92 23.99
C THR A 17 -3.48 -12.63 22.53
N SER A 18 -4.07 -11.55 22.04
CA SER A 18 -3.82 -11.04 20.71
C SER A 18 -2.41 -10.52 20.85
N THR A 19 -1.44 -11.34 20.48
CA THR A 19 -0.09 -10.88 20.17
C THR A 19 -0.30 -9.79 19.13
N ALA A 20 -0.41 -8.55 19.59
CA ALA A 20 -0.57 -7.39 18.75
C ALA A 20 0.59 -7.48 17.76
N THR A 21 0.25 -7.69 16.49
CA THR A 21 1.24 -7.67 15.41
C THR A 21 1.81 -6.27 15.42
N VAL A 22 2.95 -6.11 16.11
CA VAL A 22 3.63 -4.83 16.28
C VAL A 22 3.98 -4.31 14.89
N ASN A 23 3.58 -3.07 14.58
CA ASN A 23 3.95 -2.44 13.32
C ASN A 23 5.46 -2.55 13.12
N ALA A 24 5.88 -2.98 11.94
CA ALA A 24 7.29 -3.26 11.63
C ALA A 24 8.23 -2.03 11.83
N GLY A 25 7.68 -0.82 11.97
CA GLY A 25 8.42 0.42 12.24
C GLY A 25 8.45 0.88 13.71
N ALA A 26 7.83 0.15 14.66
CA ALA A 26 7.84 0.55 16.07
C ALA A 26 9.21 0.25 16.71
N ASN A 27 9.96 1.30 17.05
CA ASN A 27 11.21 1.17 17.80
C ASN A 27 10.91 0.74 19.24
N ARG A 28 11.56 -0.34 19.70
CA ARG A 28 11.41 -0.91 21.05
C ARG A 28 12.53 -0.52 22.01
N ALA A 29 13.40 0.41 21.62
CA ALA A 29 14.22 1.08 22.61
C ALA A 29 13.24 1.73 23.60
N ASP A 30 13.40 1.47 24.90
CA ASP A 30 12.59 2.00 26.01
C ASP A 30 12.85 3.51 26.20
N VAL A 31 12.80 4.23 25.09
CA VAL A 31 13.19 5.61 24.87
C VAL A 31 12.02 6.23 24.09
N TYR A 32 11.52 7.35 24.59
CA TYR A 32 10.43 8.05 23.94
C TYR A 32 10.83 8.42 22.50
N PRO A 33 9.97 8.20 21.49
CA PRO A 33 10.28 8.60 20.14
C PRO A 33 10.54 10.10 20.11
N ASP A 34 11.65 10.49 19.49
CA ASP A 34 11.97 11.90 19.29
C ASP A 34 11.01 12.47 18.24
N ILE A 35 10.00 13.20 18.72
CA ILE A 35 9.01 13.88 17.88
C ILE A 35 9.58 15.13 17.18
N THR A 36 10.76 15.59 17.62
CA THR A 36 11.47 16.72 17.01
C THR A 36 12.43 16.26 15.91
N ALA A 37 12.76 14.97 15.89
CA ALA A 37 13.46 14.36 14.77
C ALA A 37 12.56 14.45 13.53
N ILE A 38 13.07 15.10 12.49
CA ILE A 38 12.47 15.02 11.15
C ILE A 38 12.73 13.59 10.69
N VAL A 39 11.78 12.71 10.98
CA VAL A 39 11.74 11.39 10.36
C VAL A 39 11.35 11.66 8.92
N SER A 40 12.29 11.49 7.99
CA SER A 40 11.99 11.34 6.56
C SER A 40 11.21 10.03 6.37
N ALA A 41 10.00 9.95 6.92
CA ALA A 41 9.03 8.95 6.53
C ALA A 41 8.52 9.40 5.16
N GLU A 42 9.32 9.11 4.14
CA GLU A 42 9.00 9.31 2.74
C GLU A 42 7.86 8.39 2.36
N THR A 43 6.63 8.84 2.65
CA THR A 43 5.52 8.43 1.82
C THR A 43 5.69 9.21 0.51
N GLN A 44 6.47 8.66 -0.43
CA GLN A 44 6.57 9.21 -1.78
C GLN A 44 5.15 9.20 -2.38
N GLN A 45 4.50 10.36 -2.39
CA GLN A 45 3.14 10.50 -2.93
C GLN A 45 3.24 10.63 -4.44
N MET A 46 2.53 9.77 -5.16
CA MET A 46 2.36 9.86 -6.60
C MET A 46 1.47 11.05 -6.93
N SER A 47 1.80 11.85 -7.94
CA SER A 47 0.92 12.95 -8.35
C SER A 47 -0.38 12.41 -8.95
N ASP A 48 -1.46 13.20 -8.92
CA ASP A 48 -2.75 12.81 -9.50
C ASP A 48 -2.64 12.56 -11.01
N GLU A 49 -1.82 13.36 -11.70
CA GLU A 49 -1.53 13.21 -13.12
C GLU A 49 -0.76 11.92 -13.41
N GLU A 50 0.23 11.60 -12.58
CA GLU A 50 0.98 10.35 -12.67
C GLU A 50 0.06 9.15 -12.44
N ALA A 51 -0.87 9.24 -11.48
CA ALA A 51 -1.93 8.25 -11.22
C ALA A 51 -2.88 8.04 -12.38
N ALA A 52 -3.35 9.13 -12.98
CA ALA A 52 -4.18 9.07 -14.18
C ALA A 52 -3.41 8.40 -15.33
N SER A 53 -2.13 8.74 -15.53
CA SER A 53 -1.32 8.17 -16.61
C SER A 53 -1.07 6.68 -16.43
N TYR A 54 -0.78 6.24 -15.20
CA TYR A 54 -0.49 4.85 -14.88
C TYR A 54 -1.75 3.98 -15.02
N SER A 55 -2.88 4.46 -14.50
CA SER A 55 -4.17 3.77 -14.63
C SER A 55 -4.63 3.66 -16.10
N ALA A 56 -4.39 4.69 -16.91
CA ALA A 56 -4.68 4.66 -18.34
C ALA A 56 -3.84 3.59 -19.06
N ARG A 57 -2.53 3.49 -18.76
CA ARG A 57 -1.63 2.48 -19.33
C ARG A 57 -2.08 1.06 -18.97
N LEU A 58 -2.43 0.82 -17.69
CA LEU A 58 -2.94 -0.48 -17.25
C LEU A 58 -4.27 -0.84 -17.91
N THR A 59 -5.17 0.14 -18.05
CA THR A 59 -6.46 -0.04 -18.70
C THR A 59 -6.29 -0.41 -20.17
N ALA A 60 -5.46 0.33 -20.90
CA ALA A 60 -5.12 0.03 -22.30
C ALA A 60 -4.54 -1.38 -22.45
N LEU A 61 -3.61 -1.78 -21.57
CA LEU A 61 -2.99 -3.10 -21.59
C LEU A 61 -4.02 -4.22 -21.35
N SER A 62 -4.93 -4.02 -20.39
CA SER A 62 -6.01 -4.97 -20.11
C SER A 62 -7.02 -5.07 -21.27
N GLY A 63 -7.26 -3.95 -21.96
CA GLY A 63 -8.09 -3.88 -23.16
C GLY A 63 -7.47 -4.66 -24.32
N SER A 64 -6.18 -4.45 -24.58
CA SER A 64 -5.42 -5.21 -25.59
C SER A 64 -5.48 -6.71 -25.33
N ARG A 65 -5.33 -7.15 -24.07
CA ARG A 65 -5.49 -8.56 -23.69
C ARG A 65 -6.90 -9.07 -23.98
N ARG A 66 -7.93 -8.32 -23.57
CA ARG A 66 -9.33 -8.70 -23.78
C ARG A 66 -9.71 -8.78 -25.26
N SER A 67 -9.12 -7.92 -26.09
CA SER A 67 -9.30 -7.93 -27.54
C SER A 67 -8.54 -9.07 -28.26
N GLY A 68 -7.67 -9.80 -27.55
CA GLY A 68 -6.82 -10.84 -28.13
C GLY A 68 -5.62 -10.30 -28.94
N ALA A 69 -5.37 -8.99 -28.90
CA ALA A 69 -4.26 -8.35 -29.60
C ALA A 69 -2.88 -8.70 -29.02
N ILE A 70 -2.84 -9.18 -27.76
CA ILE A 70 -1.61 -9.61 -27.08
C ILE A 70 -1.82 -10.96 -26.40
N SER A 71 -0.74 -11.73 -26.30
CA SER A 71 -0.77 -13.00 -25.58
C SER A 71 -0.73 -12.82 -24.05
N GLU A 72 -1.21 -13.81 -23.31
CA GLU A 72 -1.16 -13.83 -21.84
C GLU A 72 0.29 -13.73 -21.31
N ALA A 73 1.24 -14.35 -22.01
CA ALA A 73 2.65 -14.32 -21.62
C ALA A 73 3.25 -12.92 -21.75
N GLU A 74 2.94 -12.21 -22.85
CA GLU A 74 3.39 -10.83 -23.07
C GLU A 74 2.72 -9.85 -22.11
N TYR A 75 1.43 -10.03 -21.84
CA TYR A 75 0.70 -9.26 -20.84
C TYR A 75 1.41 -9.31 -19.48
N ARG A 76 1.79 -10.50 -19.03
CA ARG A 76 2.50 -10.68 -17.74
C ARG A 76 3.88 -10.03 -17.74
N ARG A 77 4.61 -10.08 -18.86
CA ARG A 77 5.92 -9.42 -18.99
C ARG A 77 5.78 -7.90 -18.87
N GLN A 78 4.85 -7.30 -19.62
CA GLN A 78 4.62 -5.84 -19.56
C GLN A 78 4.08 -5.40 -18.19
N LEU A 79 3.23 -6.21 -17.55
CA LEU A 79 2.77 -5.93 -16.19
C LEU A 79 3.94 -5.93 -15.19
N ALA A 80 4.81 -6.93 -15.25
CA ALA A 80 5.98 -7.02 -14.37
C ALA A 80 6.94 -5.84 -14.58
N GLU A 81 7.14 -5.41 -15.82
CA GLU A 81 7.93 -4.23 -16.15
C GLU A 81 7.32 -2.94 -15.56
N LEU A 82 6.00 -2.74 -15.73
CA LEU A 82 5.27 -1.60 -15.15
C LEU A 82 5.29 -1.60 -13.61
N GLN A 83 5.31 -2.78 -12.98
CA GLN A 83 5.45 -2.92 -11.53
C GLN A 83 6.87 -2.61 -11.08
N ALA A 84 7.88 -3.11 -11.78
CA ALA A 84 9.29 -2.80 -11.49
C ALA A 84 9.58 -1.30 -11.64
N LEU A 85 8.99 -0.65 -12.64
CA LEU A 85 9.12 0.80 -12.83
C LEU A 85 8.50 1.59 -11.67
N ARG A 86 7.32 1.18 -11.18
CA ARG A 86 6.68 1.76 -9.99
C ARG A 86 7.60 1.66 -8.77
N ASP A 87 8.17 0.48 -8.53
CA ASP A 87 9.01 0.22 -7.36
C ASP A 87 10.36 0.95 -7.46
N GLY A 88 10.86 1.20 -8.68
CA GLY A 88 12.07 1.98 -8.95
C GLY A 88 11.88 3.51 -8.88
N HIS A 89 10.66 4.01 -9.07
CA HIS A 89 10.38 5.45 -9.16
C HIS A 89 10.75 6.21 -7.88
N GLY A 90 10.50 5.60 -6.71
CA GLY A 90 10.87 6.20 -5.42
C GLY A 90 12.39 6.41 -5.28
N LYS A 91 13.20 5.45 -5.74
CA LYS A 91 14.67 5.56 -5.71
C LYS A 91 15.21 6.64 -6.65
N ALA A 92 14.62 6.75 -7.85
CA ALA A 92 15.03 7.76 -8.82
C ALA A 92 14.69 9.19 -8.36
N ALA A 93 13.52 9.39 -7.77
CA ALA A 93 13.12 10.66 -7.18
C ALA A 93 14.04 11.07 -6.01
N LEU A 94 14.39 10.11 -5.15
CA LEU A 94 15.34 10.29 -4.06
C LEU A 94 16.70 10.80 -4.53
N SER A 95 17.31 10.11 -5.49
CA SER A 95 18.59 10.53 -6.06
C SER A 95 18.54 11.94 -6.66
N GLN A 96 17.36 12.38 -7.14
CA GLN A 96 17.20 13.73 -7.67
C GLN A 96 17.14 14.79 -6.57
N ILE A 97 16.47 14.52 -5.45
CA ILE A 97 16.44 15.40 -4.27
C ILE A 97 17.84 15.54 -3.67
N GLU A 98 18.56 14.42 -3.52
CA GLU A 98 19.94 14.38 -3.02
C GLU A 98 20.90 15.18 -3.92
N LYS A 99 20.73 15.11 -5.24
CA LYS A 99 21.57 15.84 -6.20
C LYS A 99 21.31 17.35 -6.23
N THR A 100 20.12 17.78 -5.79
CA THR A 100 19.72 19.19 -5.77
C THR A 100 19.99 19.89 -4.43
N ASN A 101 20.54 19.17 -3.43
CA ASN A 101 21.09 19.73 -2.19
C ASN A 101 22.62 19.87 -2.27
#